data_AF-A0A9E4DSD9-F1
#
_entry.id   AF-A0A9E4DSD9-F1
#
_cell.length_a   1.000
_cell.length_b   1.000
_cell.length_c   1.000
_cell.angle_alpha   90.00
_cell.angle_beta   90.00
_cell.angle_gamma   90.00
#
_symmetry.space_group_name_H-M   'P 1'
#
loop_
_entity.id
_entity.type
_entity.pdbx_description
1 polymer ?
#
loop_
_entity_poly.entity_id
_entity_poly.type
_entity_poly.pdbx_seq_one_letter_code
_entity_poly.pdbx_strand_id
1 'polypeptide(L)'
;FNPEEKERLMPAVAALNEKVAEGYAVDSPEVKRRFRIFLLMVRQMRISMKQVPEDFFGENFMQVDDETLFKEGRELFKEMRNKSA
;
A
#
# COMPACT_ATOMS: atom_id res chain seq x y z
N PHE A 1 -11.85 -1.28 -2.13
CA PHE A 1 -11.75 -1.73 -0.75
C PHE A 1 -13.13 -2.05 -0.21
N ASN A 2 -13.62 -3.23 -0.62
CA ASN A 2 -14.69 -3.93 0.07
C ASN A 2 -14.20 -4.37 1.48
N PRO A 3 -15.08 -4.89 2.36
CA PRO A 3 -14.70 -5.26 3.72
C PRO A 3 -13.57 -6.30 3.81
N GLU A 4 -13.58 -7.31 2.93
CA GLU A 4 -12.55 -8.36 2.87
C GLU A 4 -11.18 -7.80 2.46
N GLU A 5 -11.16 -6.90 1.48
CA GLU A 5 -9.95 -6.20 1.04
C GLU A 5 -9.36 -5.35 2.17
N LYS A 6 -10.21 -4.70 2.96
CA LYS A 6 -9.77 -3.92 4.11
C LYS A 6 -9.18 -4.81 5.20
N GLU A 7 -9.81 -5.94 5.51
CA GLU A 7 -9.33 -6.87 6.54
C GLU A 7 -7.94 -7.41 6.20
N ARG A 8 -7.70 -7.79 4.94
CA ARG A 8 -6.40 -8.29 4.48
C ARG A 8 -5.29 -7.24 4.48
N LEU A 9 -5.64 -5.96 4.28
CA LEU A 9 -4.68 -4.86 4.19
C LEU A 9 -4.52 -4.06 5.48
N MET A 10 -5.42 -4.25 6.45
CA MET A 10 -5.38 -3.62 7.79
C MET A 10 -4.04 -3.79 8.51
N PRO A 11 -3.38 -4.97 8.51
CA PRO A 11 -2.06 -5.11 9.15
C PRO A 11 -1.00 -4.19 8.56
N ALA A 12 -1.01 -3.99 7.24
CA ALA A 12 -0.07 -3.11 6.56
C ALA A 12 -0.36 -1.62 6.83
N VAL A 13 -1.65 -1.28 6.93
CA VAL A 13 -2.11 0.07 7.32
C VAL A 13 -1.72 0.39 8.75
N ALA A 14 -1.90 -0.55 9.67
CA ALA A 14 -1.52 -0.40 11.08
C ALA A 14 -0.01 -0.17 11.20
N ALA A 15 0.81 -0.98 10.53
CA ALA A 15 2.27 -0.81 10.52
C ALA A 15 2.72 0.55 9.93
N LEU A 16 2.02 1.06 8.93
CA LEU A 16 2.26 2.41 8.37
C LEU A 16 1.94 3.51 9.39
N ASN A 17 0.79 3.40 10.08
CA ASN A 17 0.39 4.35 11.11
C ASN A 17 1.33 4.31 12.32
N GLU A 18 1.79 3.13 12.74
CA GLU A 18 2.75 2.96 13.84
C GLU A 18 4.06 3.70 13.56
N LYS A 19 4.61 3.62 12.34
CA LYS A 19 5.84 4.34 12.00
C LYS A 19 5.67 5.85 12.02
N VAL A 20 4.54 6.37 11.55
CA VAL A 20 4.23 7.80 11.67
C VAL A 20 4.05 8.20 13.14
N ALA A 21 3.44 7.35 13.96
CA ALA A 21 3.26 7.57 15.39
C ALA A 21 4.57 7.50 16.19
N GLU A 22 5.54 6.68 15.75
CA GLU A 22 6.92 6.63 16.29
C GLU A 22 7.73 7.91 16.01
N GLY A 23 7.14 8.91 15.34
CA GLY A 23 7.77 10.21 15.07
C GLY A 23 8.58 10.25 13.78
N TYR A 24 8.50 9.22 12.94
CA TYR A 24 9.11 9.27 11.61
C TYR A 24 8.37 10.30 10.75
N ALA A 25 9.15 11.14 10.08
CA ALA A 25 8.59 12.00 9.05
C ALA A 25 7.90 11.15 7.98
N VAL A 26 6.77 11.64 7.49
CA VAL A 26 5.91 10.93 6.53
C VAL A 26 6.65 10.63 5.23
N ASP A 27 7.67 11.40 4.89
CA ASP A 27 8.56 11.26 3.73
C ASP A 27 9.88 10.53 4.05
N SER A 28 10.05 10.02 5.27
CA SER A 28 11.25 9.28 5.66
C SER A 28 11.43 8.00 4.82
N PRO A 29 12.68 7.56 4.60
CA PRO A 29 12.96 6.33 3.86
C PRO A 29 12.24 5.09 4.42
N GLU A 30 12.09 5.00 5.74
CA GLU A 30 11.41 3.88 6.40
C GLU A 30 9.90 3.86 6.09
N VAL A 31 9.24 5.02 6.12
CA VAL A 31 7.82 5.13 5.74
C VAL A 31 7.62 4.84 4.25
N LYS A 32 8.50 5.34 3.37
CA LYS A 32 8.47 5.03 1.93
C LYS A 32 8.61 3.54 1.65
N ARG A 33 9.54 2.86 2.33
CA ARG A 33 9.70 1.40 2.24
C ARG A 33 8.42 0.66 2.65
N ARG A 34 7.74 1.11 3.70
CA ARG A 34 6.46 0.53 4.14
C ARG A 34 5.34 0.76 3.13
N PHE A 35 5.31 1.90 2.43
CA PHE A 35 4.37 2.13 1.33
C PHE A 35 4.61 1.17 0.16
N ARG A 36 5.86 0.87 -0.17
CA ARG A 36 6.19 -0.14 -1.18
C ARG A 36 5.67 -1.53 -0.81
N ILE A 37 5.84 -1.95 0.45
CA ILE A 37 5.30 -3.21 0.97
C ILE A 37 3.76 -3.20 0.90
N PHE A 38 3.13 -2.10 1.32
CA PHE A 38 1.68 -1.94 1.24
C PHE A 38 1.15 -2.11 -0.18
N LEU A 39 1.78 -1.47 -1.16
CA LEU A 39 1.39 -1.61 -2.57
C LEU A 39 1.60 -3.03 -3.11
N LEU A 40 2.68 -3.72 -2.69
CA LEU A 40 2.87 -5.13 -3.00
C LEU A 40 1.76 -6.01 -2.42
N MET A 41 1.31 -5.73 -1.20
CA MET A 41 0.19 -6.47 -0.59
C MET A 41 -1.14 -6.21 -1.30
N VAL A 42 -1.44 -4.94 -1.63
CA VAL A 42 -2.62 -4.58 -2.45
C VAL A 42 -2.60 -5.35 -3.77
N ARG A 43 -1.44 -5.40 -4.41
CA ARG A 43 -1.24 -6.11 -5.66
C ARG A 43 -1.46 -7.62 -5.54
N GLN A 44 -0.79 -8.26 -4.58
CA GLN A 44 -0.92 -9.71 -4.33
C GLN A 44 -2.37 -10.08 -4.01
N MET A 45 -3.07 -9.23 -3.26
CA MET A 45 -4.49 -9.38 -2.99
C MET A 45 -5.32 -9.36 -4.28
N ARG A 46 -5.12 -8.36 -5.16
CA ARG A 46 -5.84 -8.28 -6.45
C ARG A 46 -5.58 -9.51 -7.33
N ILE A 47 -4.37 -10.05 -7.31
CA ILE A 47 -4.02 -11.31 -7.99
C ILE A 47 -4.85 -12.46 -7.41
N SER A 48 -4.84 -12.63 -6.08
CA SER A 48 -5.59 -13.72 -5.42
C SER A 48 -7.10 -13.63 -5.65
N MET A 49 -7.63 -12.42 -5.83
CA MET A 49 -9.03 -12.16 -6.14
C MET A 49 -9.34 -12.26 -7.64
N LYS A 50 -8.36 -12.64 -8.47
CA LYS A 50 -8.46 -12.72 -9.94
C LYS A 50 -8.89 -11.41 -10.59
N GLN A 51 -8.63 -10.27 -9.94
CA GLN A 51 -8.92 -8.94 -10.49
C GLN A 51 -7.84 -8.50 -11.49
N VAL A 52 -6.63 -9.03 -11.35
CA VAL A 52 -5.49 -8.81 -12.27
C VAL A 52 -4.79 -10.15 -12.55
N PRO A 53 -4.07 -10.29 -13.68
CA PRO A 53 -3.27 -11.48 -14.00
C PRO A 53 -2.22 -11.82 -12.92
N GLU A 54 -1.86 -13.10 -12.78
CA GLU A 54 -0.85 -13.55 -11.81
C GLU A 54 0.56 -13.02 -12.11
N ASP A 55 0.86 -12.81 -13.38
CA ASP A 55 2.07 -12.19 -13.90
C ASP A 55 1.96 -10.66 -13.99
N PHE A 56 0.90 -10.06 -13.44
CA PHE A 56 0.81 -8.63 -13.27
C PHE A 56 1.79 -8.21 -12.17
N PHE A 57 3.10 -8.31 -12.46
CA PHE A 57 4.24 -7.63 -11.86
C PHE A 57 4.72 -6.56 -12.84
N GLY A 58 3.77 -5.76 -13.37
CA GLY A 58 3.98 -4.63 -14.28
C GLY A 58 5.37 -4.05 -14.07
N GLU A 59 6.22 -4.22 -15.09
CA GLU A 59 7.68 -4.11 -15.03
C GLU A 59 8.14 -2.80 -14.38
N ASN A 60 7.31 -1.76 -14.55
CA ASN A 60 7.44 -0.47 -13.92
C ASN A 60 7.52 -0.54 -12.39
N PHE A 61 6.76 -1.38 -11.67
CA PHE A 61 6.72 -1.36 -10.21
C PHE A 61 8.08 -1.65 -9.54
N MET A 62 8.89 -2.53 -10.14
CA MET A 62 10.23 -2.82 -9.62
C MET A 62 11.22 -1.71 -9.95
N GLN A 63 10.95 -0.94 -11.00
CA GLN A 63 11.80 0.12 -11.55
C GLN A 63 11.39 1.55 -11.15
N VAL A 64 10.16 1.73 -10.65
CA VAL A 64 9.61 3.01 -10.20
C VAL A 64 10.29 3.41 -8.89
N ASP A 65 10.65 4.68 -8.78
CA ASP A 65 11.28 5.23 -7.60
C ASP A 65 10.34 5.23 -6.37
N ASP A 66 10.95 5.26 -5.19
CA ASP A 66 10.22 5.24 -3.93
C ASP A 66 9.34 6.49 -3.74
N GLU A 67 9.57 7.60 -4.46
CA GLU A 67 8.77 8.82 -4.33
C GLU A 67 7.43 8.70 -5.07
N THR A 68 7.44 8.11 -6.26
CA THR A 68 6.27 7.83 -7.08
C THR A 68 5.41 6.76 -6.42
N LEU A 69 6.03 5.66 -5.96
CA LEU A 69 5.34 4.63 -5.16
C LEU A 69 4.74 5.22 -3.88
N PHE A 70 5.44 6.17 -3.25
CA PHE A 70 4.94 6.83 -2.06
C PHE A 70 3.71 7.72 -2.35
N LYS A 71 3.69 8.46 -3.47
CA LYS A 71 2.54 9.27 -3.89
C LYS A 71 1.31 8.38 -4.15
N GLU A 72 1.46 7.35 -4.98
CA GLU A 72 0.38 6.40 -5.28
C GLU A 72 -0.09 5.64 -4.03
N GLY A 73 0.85 5.18 -3.22
CA GLY A 73 0.57 4.50 -1.95
C GLY A 73 -0.21 5.38 -0.99
N ARG A 74 0.13 6.67 -0.87
CA ARG A 74 -0.59 7.64 -0.03
C ARG A 74 -2.03 7.85 -0.49
N GLU A 75 -2.27 7.90 -1.79
CA GLU A 75 -3.63 8.04 -2.33
C GLU A 75 -4.47 6.80 -2.01
N LEU A 76 -3.95 5.60 -2.30
CA LEU A 76 -4.62 4.34 -1.98
C LEU A 76 -4.87 4.17 -0.47
N PHE A 77 -3.92 4.60 0.35
CA PHE A 77 -4.06 4.59 1.81
C PHE A 77 -5.17 5.54 2.29
N LYS A 78 -5.26 6.75 1.72
CA LYS A 78 -6.37 7.69 2.01
C LYS A 78 -7.71 7.11 1.58
N GLU A 79 -7.79 6.49 0.41
CA GLU A 79 -9.02 5.84 -0.07
C GLU A 79 -9.46 4.70 0.85
N MET A 80 -8.52 3.90 1.35
CA MET A 80 -8.77 2.87 2.34
C MET A 80 -9.34 3.42 3.64
N ARG A 81 -8.81 4.56 4.11
CA ARG A 81 -9.25 5.22 5.34
C ARG A 81 -10.61 5.92 5.18
N ASN A 82 -10.89 6.52 4.03
CA ASN A 82 -12.06 7.38 3.81
C ASN A 82 -13.32 6.66 3.32
N LYS A 83 -13.27 5.39 2.90
CA LYS A 83 -14.47 4.60 2.52
C LYS A 83 -15.10 3.83 3.69
N SER A 84 -14.98 4.32 4.91
CA SER A 84 -15.64 3.76 6.11
C SER A 84 -16.76 4.66 6.63
N ALA A 85 -17.36 5.48 5.75
CA ALA A 85 -18.58 6.23 6.00
C ALA A 85 -19.74 5.62 5.21
#